data_AF-A0A7V0WCU9-F1
#
_entry.id   AF-A0A7V0WCU9-F1
#
_cell.length_a   1.000
_cell.length_b   1.000
_cell.length_c   1.000
_cell.angle_alpha   90.00
_cell.angle_beta   90.00
_cell.angle_gamma   90.00
#
_symmetry.space_group_name_H-M   'P 1'
#
loop_
_entity.id
_entity.type
_entity.pdbx_description
1 polymer ?
#
loop_
_entity_poly.entity_id
_entity_poly.type
_entity_poly.pdbx_seq_one_letter_code
_entity_poly.pdbx_strand_id
1 'polypeptide(L)'
;MSRKRNRKRSWQREGVHSLIEKIFPDISHQACVVHFSRYVDMTIPKSKKSIYYKENYILRNTIKNILFATNFNDAEEISQRLLLSRHLFKAPYHKKIIKSLEKHLDLLTAHFHNPFLIRDNNVTENLIKQLNRKLKQSGGFKSVHNAYNFLKLWFIYYRFKPFTNSKEFFRNGKAPLELAGVNINNLDWLTFSQKARPS
;
A
#
# COMPACT_ATOMS: atom_id res chain seq x y z
N MET A 1 42.82 -30.18 -0.89
CA MET A 1 41.37 -29.95 -0.65
C MET A 1 41.14 -28.49 -0.23
N SER A 2 40.91 -27.60 -1.20
CA SER A 2 40.67 -26.17 -0.94
C SER A 2 39.16 -25.90 -0.89
N ARG A 3 38.66 -25.54 0.30
CA ARG A 3 37.25 -25.17 0.53
C ARG A 3 36.98 -23.82 -0.12
N LYS A 4 36.37 -23.83 -1.32
CA LYS A 4 35.79 -22.63 -1.95
C LYS A 4 34.74 -22.03 -1.01
N ARG A 5 35.09 -20.93 -0.35
CA ARG A 5 34.13 -20.07 0.37
C ARG A 5 33.09 -19.58 -0.63
N ASN A 6 31.87 -20.07 -0.44
CA ASN A 6 30.70 -19.73 -1.21
C ASN A 6 30.44 -18.22 -1.09
N ARG A 7 30.73 -17.45 -2.14
CA ARG A 7 30.37 -16.03 -2.27
C ARG A 7 28.84 -15.95 -2.23
N LYS A 8 28.27 -15.66 -1.05
CA LYS A 8 26.86 -15.35 -0.89
C LYS A 8 26.53 -14.18 -1.82
N ARG A 9 25.66 -14.43 -2.80
CA ARG A 9 25.11 -13.45 -3.74
C ARG A 9 24.49 -12.30 -2.94
N SER A 10 25.01 -11.09 -3.13
CA SER A 10 24.69 -9.86 -2.37
C SER A 10 23.33 -9.21 -2.74
N TRP A 11 22.53 -9.83 -3.62
CA TRP A 11 21.31 -9.24 -4.18
C TRP A 11 20.05 -9.34 -3.29
N GLN A 12 20.16 -9.63 -1.99
CA GLN A 12 19.02 -10.07 -1.18
C GLN A 12 18.52 -9.11 -0.09
N ARG A 13 19.00 -7.87 0.05
CA ARG A 13 18.53 -6.99 1.15
C ARG A 13 18.45 -5.50 0.85
N GLU A 14 18.32 -5.07 -0.40
CA GLU A 14 17.87 -3.70 -0.64
C GLU A 14 16.33 -3.68 -0.58
N GLY A 15 15.78 -2.89 0.33
CA GLY A 15 14.34 -2.67 0.39
C GLY A 15 13.90 -1.84 -0.83
N VAL A 16 12.65 -1.98 -1.24
CA VAL A 16 12.10 -1.21 -2.38
C VAL A 16 12.36 0.29 -2.23
N HIS A 17 12.26 0.83 -1.01
CA HIS A 17 12.52 2.24 -0.71
C HIS A 17 13.98 2.65 -0.99
N SER A 18 14.97 1.87 -0.53
CA SER A 18 16.39 2.20 -0.77
C SER A 18 16.75 2.14 -2.25
N LEU A 19 16.05 1.29 -3.01
CA LEU A 19 16.23 1.22 -4.45
C LEU A 19 15.58 2.43 -5.17
N ILE A 20 14.40 2.86 -4.71
CA ILE A 20 13.73 4.06 -5.24
C ILE A 20 14.59 5.30 -4.99
N GLU A 21 15.11 5.50 -3.77
CA GLU A 21 15.99 6.64 -3.45
C GLU A 21 17.25 6.65 -4.34
N LYS A 22 17.78 5.49 -4.68
CA LYS A 22 18.97 5.35 -5.53
C LYS A 22 18.71 5.63 -7.01
N ILE A 23 17.55 5.19 -7.53
CA ILE A 23 17.21 5.31 -8.96
C ILE A 23 16.50 6.63 -9.25
N PHE A 24 15.69 7.11 -8.31
CA PHE A 24 14.82 8.28 -8.43
C PHE A 24 14.94 9.19 -7.20
N PRO A 25 16.12 9.80 -6.97
CA PRO A 25 16.38 10.59 -5.75
C PRO A 25 15.46 11.80 -5.60
N ASP A 26 15.04 12.40 -6.72
CA ASP A 26 14.22 13.62 -6.73
C ASP A 26 12.71 13.34 -6.64
N ILE A 27 12.30 12.06 -6.66
CA ILE A 27 10.88 11.70 -6.61
C ILE A 27 10.48 11.48 -5.15
N SER A 28 9.59 12.36 -4.65
CA SER A 28 8.99 12.17 -3.34
C SER A 28 8.28 10.83 -3.26
N HIS A 29 8.57 10.06 -2.20
CA HIS A 29 7.99 8.75 -1.99
C HIS A 29 7.18 8.71 -0.69
N GLN A 30 6.01 8.08 -0.74
CA GLN A 30 5.14 7.91 0.41
C GLN A 30 4.90 6.44 0.72
N ALA A 31 5.05 6.07 1.99
CA ALA A 31 4.56 4.83 2.53
C ALA A 31 3.03 4.90 2.73
N CYS A 32 2.32 3.85 2.34
CA CYS A 32 0.87 3.81 2.48
C CYS A 32 0.44 3.80 3.96
N VAL A 33 -0.24 4.86 4.40
CA VAL A 33 -0.77 4.99 5.77
C VAL A 33 -1.80 3.90 6.10
N VAL A 34 -2.61 3.48 5.12
CA VAL A 34 -3.62 2.42 5.31
C VAL A 34 -2.96 1.07 5.55
N HIS A 35 -1.91 0.73 4.80
CA HIS A 35 -1.14 -0.50 5.02
C HIS A 35 -0.47 -0.50 6.38
N PHE A 36 0.13 0.62 6.79
CA PHE A 36 0.74 0.73 8.11
C PHE A 36 -0.31 0.59 9.23
N SER A 37 -1.48 1.24 9.09
CA SER A 37 -2.60 1.11 10.03
C SER A 37 -3.06 -0.35 10.15
N ARG A 38 -3.21 -1.07 9.03
CA ARG A 38 -3.55 -2.51 9.03
C ARG A 38 -2.47 -3.36 9.67
N TYR A 39 -1.19 -3.06 9.43
CA TYR A 39 -0.07 -3.74 10.06
C TYR A 39 -0.14 -3.63 11.58
N VAL A 40 -0.42 -2.43 12.11
CA VAL A 40 -0.66 -2.20 13.54
C VAL A 40 -1.84 -3.03 14.04
N ASP A 41 -2.94 -3.02 13.29
CA ASP A 41 -4.18 -3.71 13.64
C ASP A 41 -4.06 -5.23 13.68
N MET A 42 -3.24 -5.81 12.80
CA MET A 42 -2.93 -7.24 12.75
C MET A 42 -1.93 -7.64 13.84
N THR A 43 -1.05 -6.72 14.25
CA THR A 43 0.03 -7.01 15.19
C THR A 43 -0.40 -6.85 16.66
N ILE A 44 -1.21 -5.82 16.96
CA ILE A 44 -1.67 -5.55 18.34
C ILE A 44 -2.92 -6.39 18.65
N PRO A 45 -2.93 -7.20 19.72
CA PRO A 45 -4.11 -7.95 20.15
C PRO A 45 -5.33 -7.04 20.39
N LYS A 46 -6.51 -7.49 19.96
CA LYS A 46 -7.80 -6.79 20.18
C LYS A 46 -8.58 -7.29 21.39
N SER A 47 -8.18 -8.44 21.95
CA SER A 47 -8.89 -9.10 23.05
C SER A 47 -8.75 -8.35 24.37
N LYS A 48 -9.87 -8.17 25.08
CA LYS A 48 -9.93 -7.67 26.46
C LYS A 48 -9.20 -8.56 27.47
N LYS A 49 -8.89 -9.82 27.10
CA LYS A 49 -8.14 -10.77 27.93
C LYS A 49 -6.63 -10.51 27.95
N SER A 50 -6.12 -9.60 27.11
CA SER A 50 -4.69 -9.28 27.11
C SER A 50 -4.34 -8.47 28.36
N ILE A 51 -3.25 -8.84 29.04
CA ILE A 51 -2.70 -8.06 30.17
C ILE A 51 -2.33 -6.61 29.78
N TYR A 52 -2.10 -6.36 28.49
CA TYR A 52 -1.78 -5.04 27.94
C TYR A 52 -2.98 -4.40 27.21
N TYR A 53 -4.21 -4.78 27.54
CA TYR A 53 -5.39 -4.34 26.77
C TYR A 53 -5.52 -2.81 26.69
N LYS A 54 -5.25 -2.10 27.79
CA LYS A 54 -5.33 -0.63 27.82
C LYS A 54 -4.25 0.00 26.95
N GLU A 55 -3.00 -0.45 27.09
CA GLU A 55 -1.85 0.01 26.32
C GLU A 55 -2.02 -0.30 24.83
N ASN A 56 -2.59 -1.46 24.50
CA ASN A 56 -2.93 -1.87 23.13
C ASN A 56 -3.93 -0.91 22.50
N TYR A 57 -4.96 -0.54 23.24
CA TYR A 57 -5.98 0.40 22.80
C TYR A 57 -5.39 1.79 22.59
N ILE A 58 -4.64 2.30 23.57
CA ILE A 58 -3.97 3.60 23.52
C ILE A 58 -3.02 3.65 22.33
N LEU A 59 -2.09 2.69 22.20
CA LEU A 59 -1.11 2.68 21.13
C LEU A 59 -1.77 2.66 19.75
N ARG A 60 -2.79 1.81 19.56
CA ARG A 60 -3.51 1.71 18.29
C ARG A 60 -4.17 3.04 17.93
N ASN A 61 -4.86 3.67 18.87
CA ASN A 61 -5.53 4.94 18.62
C ASN A 61 -4.54 6.08 18.41
N THR A 62 -3.47 6.15 19.19
CA THR A 62 -2.42 7.17 19.01
C THR A 62 -1.80 7.05 17.62
N ILE A 63 -1.43 5.85 17.18
CA ILE A 63 -0.88 5.66 15.83
C ILE A 63 -1.92 6.03 14.77
N LYS A 64 -3.18 5.64 14.95
CA LYS A 64 -4.24 6.03 14.00
C LYS A 64 -4.38 7.56 13.91
N ASN A 65 -4.30 8.27 15.03
CA ASN A 65 -4.36 9.73 15.05
C ASN A 65 -3.16 10.37 14.32
N ILE A 66 -1.96 9.80 14.45
CA ILE A 66 -0.79 10.25 13.68
C ILE A 66 -1.02 10.05 12.17
N LEU A 67 -1.41 8.84 11.76
CA LEU A 67 -1.55 8.48 10.34
C LEU A 67 -2.65 9.23 9.60
N PHE A 68 -3.70 9.65 10.31
CA PHE A 68 -4.88 10.29 9.75
C PHE A 68 -5.06 11.73 10.25
N ALA A 69 -4.01 12.34 10.78
CA ALA A 69 -4.01 13.75 11.15
C ALA A 69 -4.41 14.65 9.96
N THR A 70 -4.98 15.81 10.26
CA THR A 70 -5.41 16.77 9.23
C THR A 70 -4.25 17.64 8.75
N ASN A 71 -3.23 17.87 9.59
CA ASN A 71 -2.04 18.63 9.25
C ASN A 71 -0.78 17.97 9.84
N PHE A 72 0.39 18.39 9.35
CA PHE A 72 1.68 17.86 9.76
C PHE A 72 2.00 18.10 11.24
N ASN A 73 1.71 19.30 11.75
CA ASN A 73 2.03 19.67 13.13
C ASN A 73 1.34 18.75 14.14
N ASP A 74 0.06 18.43 13.93
CA ASP A 74 -0.66 17.47 14.78
C ASP A 74 -0.02 16.07 14.72
N ALA A 75 0.33 15.60 13.52
CA ALA A 75 0.97 14.30 13.34
C ALA A 75 2.33 14.25 14.06
N GLU A 76 3.12 15.29 13.90
CA GLU A 76 4.43 15.45 14.50
C GLU A 76 4.33 15.51 16.03
N GLU A 77 3.49 16.38 16.58
CA GLU A 77 3.32 16.53 18.03
C GLU A 77 2.89 15.21 18.69
N ILE A 78 1.88 14.53 18.13
CA ILE A 78 1.41 13.25 18.66
C ILE A 78 2.52 12.19 18.56
N SER A 79 3.29 12.18 17.47
CA SER A 79 4.41 11.26 17.31
C SER A 79 5.52 11.48 18.34
N GLN A 80 5.88 12.74 18.61
CA GLN A 80 6.90 13.10 19.60
C GLN A 80 6.45 12.69 21.01
N ARG A 81 5.19 12.99 21.37
CA ARG A 81 4.60 12.55 22.65
C ARG A 81 4.61 11.03 22.80
N LEU A 82 4.32 10.28 21.74
CA LEU A 82 4.40 8.81 21.74
C LEU A 82 5.85 8.33 21.94
N LEU A 83 6.83 8.94 21.27
CA LEU A 83 8.24 8.56 21.41
C LEU A 83 8.78 8.84 22.81
N LEU A 84 8.39 9.95 23.45
CA LEU A 84 8.73 10.26 24.84
C LEU A 84 8.12 9.26 25.82
N SER A 85 6.86 8.87 25.59
CA SER A 85 6.13 7.92 26.43
C SER A 85 6.35 6.45 26.06
N ARG A 86 7.27 6.13 25.14
CA ARG A 86 7.48 4.76 24.63
C ARG A 86 7.80 3.73 25.70
N HIS A 87 8.39 4.16 26.81
CA HIS A 87 8.76 3.33 27.96
C HIS A 87 7.53 2.73 28.68
N LEU A 88 6.35 3.34 28.54
CA LEU A 88 5.09 2.83 29.10
C LEU A 88 4.60 1.57 28.35
N PHE A 89 5.06 1.34 27.12
CA PHE A 89 4.62 0.24 26.27
C PHE A 89 5.58 -0.96 26.36
N LYS A 90 5.27 -1.89 27.26
CA LYS A 90 6.20 -2.95 27.69
C LYS A 90 6.26 -4.15 26.73
N ALA A 91 5.20 -4.43 25.97
CA ALA A 91 5.13 -5.65 25.18
C ALA A 91 6.13 -5.63 24.00
N PRO A 92 6.71 -6.78 23.60
CA PRO A 92 7.66 -6.84 22.48
C PRO A 92 7.09 -6.28 21.17
N TYR A 93 5.80 -6.53 20.92
CA TYR A 93 5.13 -6.01 19.72
C TYR A 93 4.89 -4.50 19.77
N HIS A 94 4.73 -3.90 20.97
CA HIS A 94 4.66 -2.44 21.08
C HIS A 94 5.96 -1.80 20.62
N LYS A 95 7.09 -2.28 21.17
CA LYS A 95 8.43 -1.78 20.81
C LYS A 95 8.70 -1.91 19.32
N LYS A 96 8.32 -3.05 18.73
CA LYS A 96 8.45 -3.30 17.30
C LYS A 96 7.66 -2.28 16.47
N ILE A 97 6.40 -2.03 16.82
CA ILE A 97 5.54 -1.09 16.11
C ILE A 97 6.04 0.34 16.25
N ILE A 98 6.37 0.78 17.46
CA ILE A 98 6.87 2.14 17.72
C ILE A 98 8.17 2.37 16.93
N LYS A 99 9.10 1.41 16.96
CA LYS A 99 10.34 1.48 16.16
C LYS A 99 10.06 1.52 14.66
N SER A 100 9.04 0.79 14.19
CA SER A 100 8.64 0.80 12.79
C SER A 100 8.01 2.13 12.40
N LEU A 101 7.24 2.76 13.29
CA LEU A 101 6.67 4.10 13.07
C LEU A 101 7.80 5.13 12.99
N GLU A 102 8.68 5.16 14.00
CA GLU A 102 9.84 6.07 14.07
C GLU A 102 10.69 5.98 12.80
N LYS A 103 11.00 4.77 12.34
CA LYS A 103 11.80 4.55 11.12
C LYS A 103 11.13 5.06 9.84
N HIS A 104 9.80 5.06 9.78
CA HIS A 104 9.05 5.31 8.56
C HIS A 104 8.19 6.58 8.65
N LEU A 105 8.39 7.41 9.67
CA LEU A 105 7.53 8.56 9.95
C LEU A 105 7.51 9.51 8.75
N ASP A 106 8.69 9.91 8.26
CA ASP A 106 8.85 10.80 7.10
C ASP A 106 8.13 10.27 5.85
N LEU A 107 8.19 8.95 5.61
CA LEU A 107 7.50 8.32 4.49
C LEU A 107 5.99 8.29 4.69
N LEU A 108 5.51 8.15 5.93
CA LEU A 108 4.08 8.12 6.25
C LEU A 108 3.45 9.53 6.22
N THR A 109 4.25 10.57 6.45
CA THR A 109 3.83 11.99 6.47
C THR A 109 4.19 12.75 5.19
N ALA A 110 4.90 12.15 4.23
CA ALA A 110 5.33 12.79 2.98
C ALA A 110 4.22 13.52 2.20
N HIS A 111 2.97 13.04 2.30
CA HIS A 111 1.80 13.69 1.68
C HIS A 111 1.51 15.11 2.18
N PHE A 112 1.98 15.48 3.39
CA PHE A 112 1.84 16.85 3.88
C PHE A 112 2.79 17.83 3.17
N HIS A 113 3.91 17.34 2.64
CA HIS A 113 4.93 18.18 2.02
C HIS A 113 4.82 18.20 0.50
N ASN A 114 4.06 17.27 -0.10
CA ASN A 114 3.87 17.20 -1.54
C ASN A 114 2.38 17.03 -1.88
N PRO A 115 1.74 18.03 -2.51
CA PRO A 115 0.30 17.98 -2.82
C PRO A 115 -0.08 16.92 -3.86
N PHE A 116 0.88 16.42 -4.64
CA PHE A 116 0.63 15.33 -5.59
C PHE A 116 0.56 13.95 -4.91
N LEU A 117 1.06 13.86 -3.67
CA LEU A 117 1.00 12.65 -2.87
C LEU A 117 -0.30 12.61 -2.09
N ILE A 118 -1.18 11.70 -2.47
CA ILE A 118 -2.48 11.53 -1.82
C ILE A 118 -2.30 10.61 -0.61
N ARG A 119 -2.73 11.06 0.57
CA ARG A 119 -2.73 10.26 1.80
C ARG A 119 -3.44 8.91 1.62
N ASP A 120 -4.65 8.96 1.06
CA ASP A 120 -5.56 7.83 0.99
C ASP A 120 -5.43 7.09 -0.36
N ASN A 121 -4.87 5.88 -0.32
CA ASN A 121 -4.75 5.03 -1.50
C ASN A 121 -6.01 4.17 -1.77
N ASN A 122 -7.20 4.65 -1.37
CA ASN A 122 -8.46 3.90 -1.39
C ASN A 122 -8.78 3.27 -2.76
N VAL A 123 -8.47 3.98 -3.86
CA VAL A 123 -8.66 3.46 -5.23
C VAL A 123 -7.76 2.25 -5.47
N THR A 124 -6.47 2.36 -5.16
CA THR A 124 -5.48 1.28 -5.28
C THR A 124 -5.85 0.09 -4.39
N GLU A 125 -6.27 0.33 -3.16
CA GLU A 125 -6.73 -0.72 -2.23
C GLU A 125 -7.94 -1.48 -2.75
N ASN A 126 -8.94 -0.76 -3.27
CA ASN A 126 -10.13 -1.37 -3.84
C ASN A 126 -9.80 -2.18 -5.09
N LEU A 127 -8.86 -1.72 -5.92
CA LEU A 127 -8.37 -2.45 -7.08
C LEU A 127 -7.68 -3.75 -6.65
N ILE A 128 -6.71 -3.66 -5.72
CA ILE A 128 -5.98 -4.82 -5.18
C ILE A 128 -6.94 -5.81 -4.52
N LYS A 129 -7.93 -5.34 -3.75
CA LYS A 129 -8.94 -6.18 -3.11
C LYS A 129 -9.77 -6.96 -4.15
N GLN A 130 -10.22 -6.29 -5.21
CA GLN A 130 -10.97 -6.94 -6.29
C GLN A 130 -10.12 -7.98 -7.04
N LEU A 131 -8.86 -7.64 -7.33
CA LEU A 131 -7.91 -8.56 -7.96
C LEU A 131 -7.67 -9.79 -7.08
N ASN A 132 -7.35 -9.60 -5.80
CA ASN A 132 -7.11 -10.68 -4.85
C ASN A 132 -8.31 -11.62 -4.72
N ARG A 133 -9.54 -11.09 -4.76
CA ARG A 133 -10.75 -11.94 -4.76
C ARG A 133 -10.80 -12.84 -5.99
N LYS A 134 -10.47 -12.31 -7.18
CA LYS A 134 -10.44 -13.09 -8.42
C LYS A 134 -9.30 -14.11 -8.43
N LEU A 135 -8.10 -13.73 -8.00
CA LEU A 135 -6.96 -14.64 -7.89
C LEU A 135 -7.26 -15.83 -6.96
N LYS A 136 -7.92 -15.58 -5.81
CA LYS A 136 -8.34 -16.65 -4.89
C LYS A 136 -9.37 -17.58 -5.53
N GLN A 137 -10.32 -17.05 -6.31
CA GLN A 137 -11.33 -17.84 -7.01
C GLN A 137 -10.73 -18.72 -8.11
N SER A 138 -9.64 -18.30 -8.75
CA SER A 138 -8.99 -19.05 -9.83
C SER A 138 -8.30 -20.33 -9.39
N GLY A 139 -8.02 -20.52 -8.08
CA GLY A 139 -7.39 -21.74 -7.57
C GLY A 139 -5.92 -21.95 -7.98
N GLY A 140 -5.31 -20.98 -8.67
CA GLY A 140 -3.94 -21.03 -9.17
C GLY A 140 -3.86 -21.00 -10.71
N PHE A 141 -2.64 -20.91 -11.24
CA PHE A 141 -2.37 -20.91 -12.68
C PHE A 141 -1.38 -22.03 -13.02
N LYS A 142 -1.60 -22.68 -14.17
CA LYS A 142 -0.71 -23.74 -14.68
C LYS A 142 0.70 -23.23 -15.05
N SER A 143 0.82 -21.95 -15.40
CA SER A 143 2.08 -21.33 -15.81
C SER A 143 2.09 -19.82 -15.52
N VAL A 144 3.28 -19.23 -15.48
CA VAL A 144 3.46 -17.76 -15.39
C VAL A 144 2.82 -17.05 -16.59
N HIS A 145 2.87 -17.66 -17.77
CA HIS A 145 2.22 -17.12 -18.97
C HIS A 145 0.70 -17.01 -18.80
N ASN A 146 0.05 -18.01 -18.22
CA ASN A 146 -1.39 -17.97 -17.95
C ASN A 146 -1.74 -16.92 -16.89
N ALA A 147 -0.91 -16.78 -15.85
CA ALA A 147 -1.07 -15.73 -14.86
C ALA A 147 -0.94 -14.33 -15.49
N TYR A 148 0.03 -14.15 -16.39
CA TYR A 148 0.22 -12.90 -17.12
C TYR A 148 -0.98 -12.59 -18.02
N ASN A 149 -1.47 -13.55 -18.81
CA ASN A 149 -2.63 -13.35 -19.68
C ASN A 149 -3.88 -13.01 -18.88
N PHE A 150 -4.10 -13.67 -17.73
CA PHE A 150 -5.16 -13.33 -16.81
C PHE A 150 -5.03 -11.89 -16.30
N LEU A 151 -3.85 -11.49 -15.82
CA LEU A 151 -3.62 -10.13 -15.33
C LEU A 151 -3.84 -9.09 -16.43
N LYS A 152 -3.31 -9.33 -17.64
CA LYS A 152 -3.51 -8.48 -18.82
C LYS A 152 -5.00 -8.28 -19.09
N LEU A 153 -5.75 -9.38 -19.21
CA LEU A 153 -7.18 -9.36 -19.48
C LEU A 153 -7.95 -8.60 -18.39
N TRP A 154 -7.62 -8.88 -17.12
CA TRP A 154 -8.29 -8.27 -15.98
C TRP A 154 -8.04 -6.76 -15.89
N PHE A 155 -6.80 -6.30 -16.08
CA PHE A 155 -6.47 -4.88 -16.08
C PHE A 155 -7.09 -4.12 -17.26
N ILE A 156 -7.14 -4.75 -18.44
CA ILE A 156 -7.79 -4.15 -19.61
C ILE A 156 -9.29 -4.04 -19.37
N TYR A 157 -9.93 -5.12 -18.92
CA TYR A 157 -11.35 -5.08 -18.54
C TYR A 157 -11.63 -3.98 -17.51
N TYR A 158 -10.84 -3.88 -16.44
CA TYR A 158 -11.00 -2.83 -15.43
C TYR A 158 -10.93 -1.42 -16.05
N ARG A 159 -9.98 -1.18 -16.96
CA ARG A 159 -9.77 0.12 -17.60
C ARG A 159 -10.89 0.55 -18.54
N PHE A 160 -11.61 -0.40 -19.13
CA PHE A 160 -12.73 -0.18 -20.05
C PHE A 160 -14.10 -0.23 -19.35
N LYS A 161 -14.17 -0.74 -18.12
CA LYS A 161 -15.44 -0.90 -17.40
C LYS A 161 -15.92 0.44 -16.83
N PRO A 162 -17.11 0.93 -17.20
CA PRO A 162 -17.69 2.12 -16.59
C PRO A 162 -17.96 1.94 -15.09
N PHE A 163 -17.79 3.00 -14.31
CA PHE A 163 -18.24 3.02 -12.93
C PHE A 163 -19.78 3.05 -12.86
N THR A 164 -20.37 2.24 -12.00
CA THR A 164 -21.82 2.15 -11.83
C THR A 164 -22.32 2.70 -10.50
N ASN A 165 -21.46 2.75 -9.48
CA ASN A 165 -21.81 3.18 -8.13
C ASN A 165 -20.63 3.89 -7.43
N SER A 166 -20.09 4.90 -8.11
CA SER A 166 -19.10 5.81 -7.54
C SER A 166 -19.78 6.81 -6.61
N LYS A 167 -19.14 7.11 -5.48
CA LYS A 167 -19.54 8.20 -4.57
C LYS A 167 -19.49 9.57 -5.27
N GLU A 168 -18.51 9.72 -6.16
CA GLU A 168 -18.39 10.87 -7.04
C GLU A 168 -19.31 10.65 -8.25
N PHE A 169 -20.48 11.29 -8.25
CA PHE A 169 -21.52 11.05 -9.27
C PHE A 169 -21.04 11.30 -10.70
N PHE A 170 -20.18 12.29 -10.91
CA PHE A 170 -19.64 12.62 -12.24
C PHE A 170 -18.81 11.50 -12.89
N ARG A 171 -18.38 10.50 -12.09
CA ARG A 171 -17.63 9.35 -12.58
C ARG A 171 -18.53 8.23 -13.10
N ASN A 172 -19.80 8.19 -12.69
CA ASN A 172 -20.72 7.15 -13.10
C ASN A 172 -20.97 7.22 -14.61
N GLY A 173 -21.04 6.06 -15.25
CA GLY A 173 -21.14 5.94 -16.70
C GLY A 173 -19.82 6.13 -17.46
N LYS A 174 -18.72 6.52 -16.80
CA LYS A 174 -17.38 6.65 -17.41
C LYS A 174 -16.44 5.55 -16.95
N ALA A 175 -15.63 5.02 -17.87
CA ALA A 175 -14.54 4.10 -17.60
C ALA A 175 -13.29 4.84 -17.10
N PRO A 176 -12.37 4.15 -16.39
CA PRO A 176 -11.10 4.76 -15.96
C PRO A 176 -10.31 5.43 -17.09
N LEU A 177 -10.31 4.87 -18.31
CA LEU A 177 -9.65 5.49 -19.45
C LEU A 177 -10.32 6.79 -19.89
N GLU A 178 -11.65 6.83 -19.91
CA GLU A 178 -12.40 8.05 -20.26
C GLU A 178 -12.19 9.16 -19.23
N LEU A 179 -12.12 8.81 -17.94
CA LEU A 179 -11.78 9.76 -16.88
C LEU A 179 -10.34 10.29 -17.00
N ALA A 180 -9.45 9.54 -17.63
CA ALA A 180 -8.09 9.98 -17.96
C ALA A 180 -8.02 10.79 -19.27
N GLY A 181 -9.17 11.08 -19.91
CA GLY A 181 -9.24 11.83 -21.17
C GLY A 181 -9.01 10.99 -22.42
N VAL A 182 -8.98 9.65 -22.31
CA VAL A 182 -8.81 8.75 -23.45
C VAL A 182 -10.17 8.46 -24.07
N ASN A 183 -10.29 8.72 -25.37
CA ASN A 183 -11.47 8.31 -26.14
C ASN A 183 -11.40 6.80 -26.43
N ILE A 184 -12.34 6.04 -25.89
CA ILE A 184 -12.47 4.59 -26.10
C ILE A 184 -13.69 4.20 -26.94
N ASN A 185 -14.35 5.18 -27.56
CA ASN A 185 -15.49 4.91 -28.43
C ASN A 185 -15.06 3.96 -29.55
N ASN A 186 -15.89 2.97 -29.85
CA ASN A 186 -15.66 1.94 -30.87
C ASN A 186 -14.46 1.00 -30.60
N LEU A 187 -13.90 0.98 -29.39
CA LEU A 187 -12.90 -0.01 -28.99
C LEU A 187 -13.55 -1.12 -28.16
N ASP A 188 -13.54 -2.34 -28.70
CA ASP A 188 -13.87 -3.52 -27.91
C ASP A 188 -12.68 -3.92 -27.02
N TRP A 189 -12.93 -4.02 -25.71
CA TRP A 189 -11.88 -4.28 -24.72
C TRP A 189 -11.27 -5.68 -24.89
N LEU A 190 -12.04 -6.66 -25.36
CA LEU A 190 -11.58 -8.04 -25.53
C LEU A 190 -10.66 -8.13 -26.75
N THR A 191 -11.07 -7.58 -27.89
CA THR A 191 -10.22 -7.45 -29.08
C THR A 191 -8.97 -6.62 -28.78
N PHE A 192 -9.10 -5.52 -28.04
CA PHE A 192 -7.95 -4.72 -27.61
C PHE A 192 -6.99 -5.53 -26.74
N SER A 193 -7.50 -6.39 -25.87
CA SER A 193 -6.66 -7.24 -25.00
C SER A 193 -5.84 -8.29 -25.74
N GLN A 194 -6.26 -8.67 -26.95
CA GLN A 194 -5.59 -9.68 -27.77
C GLN A 194 -4.44 -9.10 -28.59
N LYS A 195 -4.40 -7.77 -28.79
CA LYS A 195 -3.28 -7.11 -29.49
C LYS A 195 -1.96 -7.42 -28.76
N ALA A 196 -0.98 -7.92 -29.52
CA ALA A 196 0.38 -8.12 -29.04
C ALA A 196 0.98 -6.76 -28.64
N ARG A 197 1.98 -6.74 -27.75
CA ARG A 197 2.81 -5.54 -27.62
C ARG A 197 3.42 -5.28 -29.02
N PRO A 198 3.37 -4.05 -29.56
CA PRO A 198 4.30 -3.71 -30.61
C PRO A 198 5.71 -4.02 -30.08
N SER A 199 6.44 -4.83 -30.85
CA SER A 199 7.82 -5.22 -30.59
C SER A 199 8.73 -4.01 -30.47
#